data_AF-A0A9N9J255-F1
#
_entry.id   AF-A0A9N9J255-F1
#
_cell.length_a   1.000
_cell.length_b   1.000
_cell.length_c   1.000
_cell.angle_alpha   90.00
_cell.angle_beta   90.00
_cell.angle_gamma   90.00
#
_symmetry.space_group_name_H-M   'P 1'
#
loop_
_entity.id
_entity.type
_entity.pdbx_description
1 polymer ?
#
loop_
_entity_poly.entity_id
_entity_poly.type
_entity_poly.pdbx_seq_one_letter_code
_entity_poly.pdbx_strand_id
1 'polypeptide(L)'
;VRKIVLGAVNHNFHQAQIMEGEINHVIGKVIIQELVKNEKINFDTFIKLVNNKQIADELLQANVFSYNPESRIVTFQSRATEVFVRESRIFVERI
;
A
#
# COMPACT_ATOMS: atom_id res chain seq x y z
N VAL A 1 7.89 -1.49 -21.64
CA VAL A 1 8.36 -1.45 -20.24
C VAL A 1 7.33 -0.83 -19.29
N ARG A 2 6.95 0.46 -19.39
CA ARG A 2 6.00 1.14 -18.46
C ARG A 2 4.66 0.39 -18.24
N LYS A 3 4.00 -0.07 -19.31
CA LYS A 3 2.72 -0.81 -19.23
C LYS A 3 2.83 -2.14 -18.47
N ILE A 4 3.95 -2.84 -18.62
CA ILE A 4 4.21 -4.12 -17.93
C ILE A 4 4.38 -3.87 -16.43
N VAL A 5 5.16 -2.85 -16.06
CA VAL A 5 5.40 -2.48 -14.67
C VAL A 5 4.10 -2.05 -13.99
N LEU A 6 3.30 -1.19 -14.62
CA LEU A 6 2.00 -0.78 -14.06
C LEU A 6 1.00 -1.95 -13.98
N GLY A 7 1.05 -2.88 -14.93
CA GLY A 7 0.26 -4.12 -14.87
C GLY A 7 0.63 -5.00 -13.68
N ALA A 8 1.93 -5.16 -13.39
CA ALA A 8 2.40 -5.89 -12.22
C ALA A 8 2.01 -5.19 -10.90
N VAL A 9 2.13 -3.86 -10.85
CA VAL A 9 1.65 -3.08 -9.69
C VAL A 9 0.15 -3.28 -9.51
N ASN A 10 -0.66 -3.15 -10.56
CA ASN A 10 -2.11 -3.38 -10.46
C ASN A 10 -2.44 -4.80 -9.97
N HIS A 11 -1.71 -5.81 -10.45
CA HIS A 11 -1.86 -7.19 -9.98
C HIS A 11 -1.57 -7.31 -8.48
N ASN A 12 -0.49 -6.69 -7.99
CA ASN A 12 -0.15 -6.69 -6.56
C ASN A 12 -1.25 -6.05 -5.70
N PHE A 13 -1.92 -5.00 -6.20
CA PHE A 13 -3.05 -4.37 -5.48
C PHE A 13 -4.24 -5.32 -5.34
N HIS A 14 -4.57 -6.06 -6.39
CA HIS A 14 -5.60 -7.10 -6.31
C HIS A 14 -5.19 -8.27 -5.42
N GLN A 15 -3.91 -8.66 -5.41
CA GLN A 15 -3.40 -9.67 -4.47
C GLN A 15 -3.52 -9.20 -3.01
N ALA A 16 -3.29 -7.91 -2.75
CA ALA A 16 -3.49 -7.29 -1.44
C ALA A 16 -4.98 -7.08 -1.08
N GLN A 17 -5.88 -7.24 -2.06
CA GLN A 17 -7.31 -6.97 -1.95
C GLN A 17 -7.65 -5.53 -1.55
N ILE A 18 -6.88 -4.55 -2.03
CA ILE A 18 -7.01 -3.13 -1.65
C ILE A 18 -7.64 -2.26 -2.74
N MET A 19 -8.03 -2.82 -3.88
CA MET A 19 -8.78 -2.10 -4.91
C MET A 19 -10.22 -1.85 -4.47
N GLU A 20 -10.89 -0.88 -5.10
CA GLU A 20 -12.27 -0.54 -4.77
C GLU A 20 -13.19 -1.78 -4.86
N GLY A 21 -14.00 -2.01 -3.81
CA GLY A 21 -14.87 -3.18 -3.69
C GLY A 21 -14.22 -4.43 -3.09
N GLU A 22 -12.91 -4.44 -2.87
CA GLU A 22 -12.20 -5.55 -2.25
C GLU A 22 -12.13 -5.42 -0.71
N ILE A 23 -11.95 -6.54 -0.02
CA ILE A 23 -12.13 -6.64 1.44
C ILE A 23 -11.18 -5.75 2.25
N ASN A 24 -9.96 -5.51 1.74
CA ASN A 24 -8.96 -4.69 2.41
C ASN A 24 -8.93 -3.25 1.88
N HIS A 25 -9.88 -2.84 1.03
CA HIS A 25 -9.87 -1.52 0.38
C HIS A 25 -9.75 -0.36 1.38
N VAL A 26 -10.58 -0.35 2.43
CA VAL A 26 -10.61 0.73 3.42
C VAL A 26 -9.29 0.80 4.18
N ILE A 27 -8.76 -0.35 4.63
CA ILE A 27 -7.49 -0.44 5.35
C ILE A 27 -6.33 0.02 4.46
N GLY A 28 -6.27 -0.52 3.24
CA GLY A 28 -5.25 -0.17 2.25
C GLY A 28 -5.27 1.30 1.87
N LYS A 29 -6.46 1.89 1.68
CA LYS A 29 -6.63 3.32 1.36
C LYS A 29 -6.04 4.21 2.45
N VAL A 30 -6.32 3.93 3.72
CA VAL A 30 -5.78 4.72 4.85
C VAL A 30 -4.26 4.63 4.92
N ILE A 31 -3.69 3.43 4.75
CA ILE A 31 -2.22 3.24 4.74
C ILE A 31 -1.58 3.98 3.57
N ILE A 32 -2.16 3.86 2.37
CA ILE A 32 -1.69 4.56 1.17
C ILE A 32 -1.73 6.07 1.38
N GLN A 33 -2.79 6.62 1.97
CA GLN A 33 -2.91 8.06 2.24
C GLN A 33 -1.81 8.53 3.19
N GLU A 34 -1.55 7.78 4.26
CA GLU A 34 -0.44 8.10 5.19
C GLU A 34 0.93 8.02 4.52
N LEU A 35 1.16 7.04 3.64
CA LEU A 35 2.40 6.93 2.88
C LEU A 35 2.54 8.03 1.81
N VAL A 36 1.45 8.42 1.15
CA VAL A 36 1.43 9.52 0.17
C VAL A 36 1.80 10.85 0.85
N LYS A 37 1.34 11.06 2.09
CA LYS A 37 1.56 12.26 2.88
C LYS A 37 2.96 12.32 3.51
N ASN A 38 3.42 11.20 4.08
CA ASN A 38 4.64 11.17 4.90
C ASN A 38 5.83 10.49 4.20
N GLU A 39 5.64 9.94 3.01
CA GLU A 39 6.56 9.06 2.24
C GLU A 39 6.87 7.71 2.91
N LYS A 40 6.80 7.65 4.23
CA LYS A 40 7.09 6.50 5.07
C LYS A 40 6.26 6.55 6.36
N ILE A 41 6.04 5.39 6.96
CA ILE A 41 5.43 5.28 8.30
C ILE A 41 6.22 4.28 9.16
N ASN A 42 6.15 4.43 10.48
CA ASN A 42 6.70 3.44 11.39
C ASN A 42 5.86 2.16 11.35
N PHE A 43 6.49 1.00 11.56
CA PHE A 43 5.82 -0.29 11.60
C PHE A 43 4.74 -0.35 12.69
N ASP A 44 4.97 0.27 13.84
CA ASP A 44 3.94 0.35 14.90
C ASP A 44 2.71 1.16 14.45
N THR A 45 2.89 2.19 13.62
CA THR A 45 1.77 2.92 13.00
C THR A 45 1.04 2.02 12.00
N PHE A 46 1.79 1.32 11.14
CA PHE A 46 1.21 0.36 10.19
C PHE A 46 0.35 -0.71 10.89
N ILE A 47 0.88 -1.35 11.94
CA ILE A 47 0.15 -2.36 12.71
C ILE A 47 -1.12 -1.78 13.36
N LYS A 48 -1.06 -0.56 13.88
CA LYS A 48 -2.25 0.12 14.43
C LYS A 48 -3.30 0.43 13.37
N LEU A 49 -2.88 0.83 12.16
CA LEU A 49 -3.80 1.12 11.05
C LEU A 49 -4.49 -0.15 10.54
N VAL A 50 -3.75 -1.27 10.45
CA VAL A 50 -4.33 -2.55 10.02
C VAL A 50 -5.21 -3.14 11.12
N ASN A 51 -4.80 -3.03 12.38
CA ASN A 51 -5.49 -3.58 13.56
C ASN A 51 -5.83 -5.07 13.45
N ASN A 52 -5.08 -5.81 12.62
CA ASN A 52 -5.23 -7.25 12.44
C ASN A 52 -3.89 -7.81 11.95
N LYS A 53 -3.28 -8.70 12.74
CA LYS A 53 -1.94 -9.23 12.44
C LYS A 53 -1.91 -10.06 11.14
N GLN A 54 -2.95 -10.87 10.89
CA GLN A 54 -3.00 -11.69 9.69
C GLN A 54 -3.07 -10.82 8.43
N ILE A 55 -3.96 -9.82 8.43
CA ILE A 55 -4.06 -8.87 7.31
C ILE A 55 -2.75 -8.10 7.15
N ALA A 56 -2.06 -7.74 8.23
CA ALA A 56 -0.79 -7.03 8.15
C ALA A 56 0.27 -7.88 7.43
N ASP A 57 0.35 -9.17 7.75
CA ASP A 57 1.26 -10.11 7.10
C ASP A 57 0.89 -10.30 5.62
N GLU A 58 -0.40 -10.45 5.29
CA GLU A 58 -0.90 -10.58 3.91
C GLU A 58 -0.57 -9.34 3.05
N LEU A 59 -0.78 -8.14 3.60
CA LEU A 59 -0.48 -6.88 2.91
C LEU A 59 1.02 -6.71 2.61
N LEU A 60 1.90 -7.17 3.50
CA LEU A 60 3.35 -7.16 3.27
C LEU A 60 3.77 -8.21 2.22
N GLN A 61 3.11 -9.37 2.19
CA GLN A 61 3.39 -10.43 1.21
C GLN A 61 2.94 -10.04 -0.21
N ALA A 62 1.91 -9.22 -0.34
CA ALA A 62 1.35 -8.81 -1.63
C ALA A 62 2.23 -7.83 -2.44
N ASN A 63 3.41 -7.43 -1.92
CA ASN A 63 4.38 -6.56 -2.61
C ASN A 63 3.80 -5.19 -3.04
N VAL A 64 2.85 -4.66 -2.26
CA VAL A 64 2.42 -3.25 -2.35
C VAL A 64 3.26 -2.39 -1.42
N PHE A 65 3.49 -2.88 -0.21
CA PHE A 65 4.27 -2.24 0.84
C PHE A 65 5.60 -2.97 1.04
N SER A 66 6.63 -2.22 1.43
CA SER A 66 7.92 -2.76 1.85
C SER A 66 8.10 -2.51 3.34
N TYR A 67 8.61 -3.50 4.06
CA TYR A 67 9.01 -3.36 5.46
C TYR A 67 10.52 -3.55 5.60
N ASN A 68 11.18 -2.54 6.16
CA ASN A 68 12.59 -2.63 6.54
C ASN A 68 12.68 -2.97 8.05
N PRO A 69 13.17 -4.16 8.43
CA PRO A 69 13.24 -4.59 9.82
C PRO A 69 14.28 -3.84 10.65
N GLU A 70 15.38 -3.36 10.06
CA GLU A 70 16.43 -2.65 10.78
C GLU A 70 15.95 -1.28 11.28
N SER A 71 15.22 -0.56 10.42
CA SER A 71 14.69 0.77 10.74
C SER A 71 13.25 0.74 11.27
N ARG A 72 12.58 -0.41 11.18
CA ARG A 72 11.15 -0.59 11.47
C ARG A 72 10.26 0.38 10.68
N ILE A 73 10.61 0.64 9.42
CA ILE A 73 9.90 1.57 8.53
C ILE A 73 9.13 0.78 7.47
N VAL A 74 7.93 1.25 7.16
CA VAL A 74 7.11 0.81 6.03
C VAL A 74 7.07 1.90 4.96
N THR A 75 7.29 1.52 3.71
CA THR A 75 7.19 2.38 2.52
C THR A 75 6.37 1.71 1.42
N PHE A 76 6.17 2.38 0.28
CA PHE A 76 5.80 1.68 -0.95
C PHE A 76 6.90 0.70 -1.37
N GLN A 77 6.50 -0.41 -2.00
CA GLN A 77 7.44 -1.41 -2.53
C GLN A 77 8.35 -0.85 -3.62
N SER A 78 7.88 0.13 -4.37
CA SER A 78 8.66 0.75 -5.45
C SER A 78 8.14 2.15 -5.78
N ARG A 79 8.95 2.92 -6.50
CA ARG A 79 8.52 4.20 -7.08
C ARG A 79 7.36 4.03 -8.07
N ALA A 80 7.28 2.90 -8.78
CA ALA A 80 6.17 2.62 -9.68
C ALA A 80 4.84 2.44 -8.92
N THR A 81 4.89 1.78 -7.77
CA THR A 81 3.74 1.68 -6.84
C THR A 81 3.27 3.05 -6.39
N GLU A 82 4.21 3.92 -6.01
CA GLU A 82 3.89 5.29 -5.61
C GLU A 82 3.27 6.11 -6.75
N VAL A 83 3.81 6.01 -7.97
CA VAL A 83 3.24 6.69 -9.14
C VAL A 83 1.82 6.18 -9.43
N PHE A 84 1.60 4.86 -9.37
CA PHE A 84 0.28 4.25 -9.59
C PHE A 84 -0.77 4.81 -8.62
N VAL A 85 -0.46 4.91 -7.32
CA VAL A 85 -1.42 5.44 -6.34
C VAL A 85 -1.66 6.94 -6.51
N ARG A 86 -0.63 7.73 -6.84
CA ARG A 86 -0.76 9.18 -7.04
C ARG A 86 -1.55 9.53 -8.31
N GLU A 87 -1.51 8.66 -9.32
CA GLU A 87 -2.30 8.82 -10.55
C GLU A 87 -3.73 8.22 -10.41
N SER A 88 -3.98 7.39 -9.39
CA SER A 88 -5.25 6.68 -9.20
C SER A 88 -6.24 7.46 -8.33
N ARG A 89 -7.38 7.86 -8.93
CA ARG A 89 -8.46 8.57 -8.23
C ARG A 89 -9.03 7.81 -7.02
N ILE A 90 -8.90 6.49 -7.00
CA ILE A 90 -9.37 5.60 -5.93
C ILE A 90 -8.71 5.96 -4.57
N PHE A 91 -7.45 6.40 -4.60
CA PHE A 91 -6.64 6.61 -3.38
C PHE A 91 -6.38 8.08 -3.04
N VAL A 92 -6.47 9.01 -4.00
CA VAL A 92 -6.12 10.44 -3.83
C VAL A 92 -7.32 11.41 -3.81
N GLU A 93 -8.56 10.95 -3.61
CA GLU A 93 -9.68 11.88 -3.42
C GLU A 93 -9.40 12.89 -2.30
N ARG A 94 -9.48 14.17 -2.68
CA ARG A 94 -9.35 15.33 -1.80
C ARG A 94 -10.59 15.39 -0.90
N ILE A 95 -10.37 15.45 0.41
CA ILE A 95 -11.32 16.04 1.36
C ILE A 95 -11.40 17.54 1.07
#